data_AF-A0A061S007-F1
#
_entry.id   AF-A0A061S007-F1
#
_cell.length_a   1.000
_cell.length_b   1.000
_cell.length_c   1.000
_cell.angle_alpha   90.00
_cell.angle_beta   90.00
_cell.angle_gamma   90.00
#
_symmetry.space_group_name_H-M   'P 1'
#
loop_
_entity.id
_entity.type
_entity.pdbx_description
1 polymer ?
#
loop_
_entity_poly.entity_id
_entity_poly.type
_entity_poly.pdbx_seq_one_letter_code
_entity_poly.pdbx_strand_id
1 'polypeptide(L)'
;MSSLGQHRESASVWDSLSDELVVRVILQGLELEDVLHLSRVCRRFNVLVSFSEQIWRYLTQSKFDVSLKTRDQSWNKFFRVEFERQRYRWRQKRLVRVLDVRSELAATQSVLDSNRSLLKRELARKEALETDIAEIKRTRKAQGATTLWEPVAVRRFHQDIVEQSSVTSESREMQVRSELRLSLLQIKKHINAIRDGKQSVKTLRQKLQRLKP
;
A
#
# COMPACT_ATOMS: atom_id res chain seq x y z
N MET A 1 35.59 -67.71 -18.24
CA MET A 1 34.37 -66.99 -18.66
C MET A 1 34.05 -65.98 -17.55
N SER A 2 34.83 -64.93 -17.29
CA SER A 2 35.28 -63.82 -18.13
C SER A 2 34.14 -62.93 -18.63
N SER A 3 33.55 -62.16 -17.71
CA SER A 3 32.96 -60.84 -18.02
C SER A 3 32.87 -60.01 -16.73
N LEU A 4 34.04 -59.71 -16.15
CA LEU A 4 34.15 -58.67 -15.12
C LEU A 4 34.20 -57.31 -15.81
N GLY A 5 33.35 -56.42 -15.32
CA GLY A 5 33.01 -55.14 -15.91
C GLY A 5 34.20 -54.30 -16.38
N GLN A 6 34.26 -54.07 -17.68
CA GLN A 6 34.93 -52.91 -18.25
C GLN A 6 34.01 -51.70 -18.17
N HIS A 7 33.81 -51.16 -16.97
CA HIS A 7 33.52 -49.74 -16.84
C HIS A 7 34.86 -49.02 -16.87
N ARG A 8 35.28 -48.66 -18.10
CA ARG A 8 36.36 -47.70 -18.33
C ARG A 8 36.08 -46.45 -17.49
N GLU A 9 36.92 -46.23 -16.49
CA GLU A 9 37.14 -44.93 -15.87
C GLU A 9 37.49 -43.93 -16.98
N SER A 10 36.48 -43.20 -17.45
CA SER A 10 36.73 -41.96 -18.15
C SER A 10 37.11 -40.96 -17.07
N ALA A 11 38.39 -40.94 -16.70
CA ALA A 11 38.93 -39.89 -15.83
C ALA A 11 38.41 -38.56 -16.39
N SER A 12 37.63 -37.84 -15.59
CA SER A 12 37.02 -36.61 -16.10
C SER A 12 38.15 -35.68 -16.51
N VAL A 13 38.00 -34.93 -17.61
CA VAL A 13 39.02 -33.97 -18.06
C VAL A 13 39.46 -33.05 -16.91
N TRP A 14 38.53 -32.77 -15.99
CA TRP A 14 38.75 -32.04 -14.76
C TRP A 14 39.75 -32.70 -13.81
N ASP A 15 39.73 -34.02 -13.65
CA ASP A 15 40.65 -34.76 -12.78
C ASP A 15 42.11 -34.70 -13.30
N SER A 16 42.30 -34.51 -14.60
CA SER A 16 43.62 -34.39 -15.25
C SER A 16 44.21 -32.98 -15.24
N LEU A 17 43.40 -31.94 -15.00
CA LEU A 17 43.85 -30.55 -14.96
C LEU A 17 44.59 -30.23 -13.65
N SER A 18 45.50 -29.26 -13.67
CA SER A 18 46.10 -28.74 -12.43
C SER A 18 45.15 -27.81 -11.68
N ASP A 19 45.28 -27.74 -10.36
CA ASP A 19 44.44 -26.88 -9.52
C ASP A 19 44.55 -25.39 -9.90
N GLU A 20 45.73 -24.94 -10.35
CA GLU A 20 45.94 -23.57 -10.83
C GLU A 20 45.13 -23.25 -12.09
N LEU A 21 45.06 -24.19 -13.04
CA LEU A 21 44.28 -24.02 -14.27
C LEU A 21 42.78 -23.99 -13.96
N VAL A 22 42.33 -24.86 -13.05
CA VAL A 22 40.93 -24.87 -12.58
C VAL A 22 40.57 -23.53 -11.93
N VAL A 23 41.43 -22.99 -11.06
CA VAL A 23 41.22 -21.68 -10.42
C VAL A 23 41.18 -20.56 -11.47
N ARG A 24 42.07 -20.56 -12.47
CA ARG A 24 42.04 -19.55 -13.55
C ARG A 24 40.75 -19.60 -14.36
N VAL A 25 40.26 -20.80 -14.70
CA VAL A 25 38.97 -20.97 -15.40
C VAL A 25 37.82 -20.40 -14.57
N ILE A 26 37.82 -20.64 -13.26
CA ILE A 26 36.84 -20.07 -12.33
C ILE A 26 36.88 -18.54 -12.31
N LEU A 27 38.08 -17.96 -12.26
CA LEU A 27 38.27 -16.52 -12.20
C LEU A 27 37.93 -15.79 -13.52
N GLN A 28 37.98 -16.48 -14.66
CA GLN A 28 37.82 -15.85 -15.98
C GLN A 28 36.37 -15.68 -16.44
N GLY A 29 35.39 -16.37 -15.85
CA GLY A 29 34.03 -16.28 -16.39
C GLY A 29 32.89 -16.86 -15.57
N LEU A 30 33.14 -17.37 -14.36
CA LEU A 30 32.07 -17.97 -13.56
C LEU A 30 31.51 -16.96 -12.56
N GLU A 31 30.19 -16.86 -12.52
CA GLU A 31 29.50 -16.07 -11.51
C GLU A 31 29.47 -16.80 -10.16
N LEU A 32 29.20 -16.06 -9.09
CA LEU A 32 29.07 -16.61 -7.73
C LEU A 32 28.18 -17.85 -7.67
N GLU A 33 27.03 -17.83 -8.36
CA GLU A 33 26.09 -18.94 -8.34
C GLU A 33 26.72 -20.19 -8.97
N ASP A 34 27.37 -20.06 -10.12
CA ASP A 34 28.03 -21.17 -10.81
C ASP A 34 29.18 -21.75 -9.99
N VAL A 35 29.98 -20.90 -9.34
CA VAL A 35 31.08 -21.33 -8.47
C VAL A 35 30.55 -22.12 -7.26
N LEU A 36 29.42 -21.71 -6.68
CA LEU A 36 28.78 -22.43 -5.60
C LEU A 36 28.20 -23.77 -6.08
N HIS A 37 27.65 -23.84 -7.30
CA HIS A 37 27.20 -25.11 -7.88
C HIS A 37 28.38 -26.05 -8.14
N LEU A 38 29.49 -25.56 -8.69
CA LEU A 38 30.71 -26.34 -8.92
C LEU A 38 31.28 -26.91 -7.62
N SER A 39 31.23 -26.15 -6.52
CA SER A 39 31.67 -26.62 -5.20
C SER A 39 30.88 -27.84 -4.70
N ARG A 40 29.69 -28.09 -5.24
CA ARG A 40 28.83 -29.25 -4.88
C ARG A 40 29.02 -30.45 -5.81
N VAL A 41 29.66 -30.27 -6.97
CA VAL A 41 29.83 -31.32 -7.98
C VAL A 41 30.80 -32.39 -7.50
N CYS A 42 31.96 -32.00 -6.95
CA CYS A 42 32.94 -32.95 -6.44
C CYS A 42 33.75 -32.38 -5.26
N ARG A 43 34.38 -33.28 -4.49
CA ARG A 43 35.19 -32.93 -3.32
C ARG A 43 36.35 -32.00 -3.68
N ARG A 44 37.01 -32.22 -4.83
CA ARG A 44 38.14 -31.41 -5.27
C ARG A 44 37.74 -29.95 -5.48
N PHE A 45 36.64 -29.70 -6.21
CA PHE A 45 36.12 -28.34 -6.38
C PHE A 45 35.65 -27.71 -5.07
N ASN A 46 35.05 -28.49 -4.17
CA ASN A 46 34.68 -28.00 -2.84
C ASN A 46 35.91 -27.47 -2.08
N VAL A 47 36.99 -28.26 -2.05
CA VAL A 47 38.25 -27.87 -1.40
C VAL A 47 38.84 -26.63 -2.06
N LEU A 48 38.96 -26.62 -3.40
CA LEU A 48 39.52 -25.48 -4.13
C LEU A 48 38.74 -24.20 -3.90
N VAL A 49 37.41 -24.24 -4.01
CA VAL A 49 36.56 -23.08 -3.77
C VAL A 49 36.62 -22.66 -2.30
N SER A 50 36.64 -23.59 -1.34
CA SER A 50 36.61 -23.25 0.09
C SER A 50 37.89 -22.60 0.59
N PHE A 51 39.05 -23.03 0.09
CA PHE A 51 40.36 -22.60 0.59
C PHE A 51 41.08 -21.58 -0.32
N SER A 52 40.63 -21.37 -1.57
CA SER A 52 41.26 -20.39 -2.46
C SER A 52 40.83 -18.96 -2.13
N GLU A 53 41.75 -18.22 -1.49
CA GLU A 53 41.57 -16.78 -1.21
C GLU A 53 41.41 -15.94 -2.49
N GLN A 54 42.03 -16.36 -3.60
CA GLN A 54 41.93 -15.65 -4.87
C GLN A 54 40.50 -15.68 -5.43
N ILE A 55 39.84 -16.85 -5.34
CA ILE A 55 38.43 -17.03 -5.76
C ILE A 55 37.52 -16.16 -4.90
N TRP A 56 37.63 -16.26 -3.57
CA TRP A 56 36.78 -15.45 -2.68
C TRP A 56 37.03 -13.95 -2.82
N ARG A 57 38.28 -13.52 -3.04
CA ARG A 57 38.60 -12.11 -3.30
C ARG A 57 37.91 -11.61 -4.57
N TYR A 58 38.02 -12.35 -5.67
CA TYR A 58 37.37 -12.00 -6.93
C TYR A 58 35.84 -11.94 -6.79
N LEU A 59 35.23 -12.96 -6.19
CA LEU A 59 33.78 -13.01 -5.96
C LEU A 59 33.30 -11.85 -5.09
N THR A 60 34.07 -11.51 -4.06
CA THR A 60 33.77 -10.38 -3.18
C THR A 60 33.80 -9.06 -3.93
N GLN A 61 34.84 -8.81 -4.73
CA GLN A 61 34.98 -7.57 -5.51
C GLN A 61 33.94 -7.44 -6.61
N SER A 62 33.57 -8.55 -7.23
CA SER A 62 32.52 -8.58 -8.24
C SER A 62 31.14 -8.24 -7.65
N LYS A 63 30.82 -8.76 -6.45
CA LYS A 63 29.48 -8.59 -5.84
C LYS A 63 29.38 -7.38 -4.92
N PHE A 64 30.48 -6.93 -4.35
CA PHE A 64 30.53 -5.82 -3.41
C PHE A 64 31.56 -4.79 -3.89
N ASP A 65 31.16 -3.52 -3.87
CA ASP A 65 32.02 -2.39 -4.22
C ASP A 65 33.04 -2.12 -3.09
N VAL A 66 34.02 -3.02 -2.97
CA VAL A 66 34.96 -3.07 -1.86
C VAL A 66 36.35 -2.70 -2.34
N SER A 67 36.87 -1.60 -1.79
CA SER A 67 38.27 -1.19 -1.98
C SER A 67 39.24 -2.27 -1.47
N LEU A 68 40.29 -2.50 -2.26
CA LEU A 68 41.42 -3.41 -2.08
C LEU A 68 42.34 -3.09 -0.89
N LYS A 69 41.80 -2.58 0.23
CA LYS A 69 42.63 -2.40 1.43
C LYS A 69 43.05 -3.78 1.93
N THR A 70 44.35 -3.93 2.20
CA THR A 70 44.96 -5.10 2.83
C THR A 70 44.15 -5.45 4.07
N ARG A 71 43.64 -6.68 4.10
CA ARG A 71 42.83 -7.20 5.21
C ARG A 71 43.60 -8.34 5.85
N ASP A 72 43.65 -8.33 7.17
CA ASP A 72 44.20 -9.43 7.98
C ASP A 72 43.22 -10.62 8.10
N GLN A 73 42.03 -10.52 7.49
CA GLN A 73 40.98 -11.54 7.54
C GLN A 73 40.82 -12.25 6.18
N SER A 74 40.57 -13.57 6.22
CA SER A 74 40.24 -14.39 5.05
C SER A 74 39.07 -13.83 4.25
N TRP A 75 39.17 -13.75 2.93
CA TRP A 75 38.14 -13.23 2.03
C TRP A 75 36.84 -14.03 2.12
N ASN A 76 36.89 -15.33 2.39
CA ASN A 76 35.70 -16.18 2.60
C ASN A 76 34.86 -15.69 3.80
N LYS A 77 35.49 -15.46 4.96
CA LYS A 77 34.79 -14.94 6.14
C LYS A 77 34.21 -13.55 5.87
N PHE A 78 34.98 -12.67 5.22
CA PHE A 78 34.49 -11.34 4.89
C PHE A 78 33.29 -11.38 3.94
N PHE A 79 33.36 -12.19 2.88
CA PHE A 79 32.26 -12.41 1.95
C PHE A 79 30.98 -12.83 2.69
N ARG A 80 31.08 -13.80 3.61
CA ARG A 80 29.93 -14.25 4.41
C ARG A 80 29.30 -13.12 5.23
N VAL A 81 30.13 -12.33 5.92
CA VAL A 81 29.65 -11.20 6.74
C VAL A 81 28.94 -10.16 5.88
N GLU A 82 29.52 -9.76 4.75
CA GLU A 82 28.87 -8.77 3.87
C GLU A 82 27.63 -9.33 3.19
N PHE A 83 27.63 -10.61 2.81
CA PHE A 83 26.45 -11.27 2.27
C PHE A 83 25.31 -11.29 3.29
N GLU A 84 25.59 -11.65 4.54
CA GLU A 84 24.60 -11.61 5.63
C GLU A 84 24.09 -10.19 5.89
N ARG A 85 24.99 -9.20 5.88
CA ARG A 85 24.63 -7.78 6.00
C ARG A 85 23.74 -7.32 4.86
N GLN A 86 24.05 -7.68 3.62
CA GLN A 86 23.24 -7.34 2.45
C GLN A 86 21.88 -8.04 2.50
N ARG A 87 21.84 -9.32 2.87
CA ARG A 87 20.60 -10.07 3.09
C ARG A 87 19.73 -9.43 4.17
N TYR A 88 20.33 -8.99 5.26
CA TYR A 88 19.63 -8.25 6.32
C TYR A 88 19.08 -6.93 5.80
N ARG A 89 19.87 -6.15 5.05
CA ARG A 89 19.42 -4.91 4.41
C ARG A 89 18.24 -5.14 3.46
N TRP A 90 18.25 -6.21 2.66
CA TRP A 90 17.12 -6.55 1.79
C TRP A 90 15.87 -6.90 2.57
N ARG A 91 16.00 -7.69 3.65
CA ARG A 91 14.88 -7.98 4.56
C ARG A 91 14.31 -6.72 5.18
N GLN A 92 15.17 -5.82 5.66
CA GLN A 92 14.75 -4.54 6.24
C GLN A 92 14.05 -3.65 5.20
N LYS A 93 14.63 -3.49 4.00
CA LYS A 93 13.98 -2.75 2.89
C LYS A 93 12.61 -3.34 2.55
N ARG A 94 12.47 -4.67 2.55
CA ARG A 94 11.18 -5.34 2.33
C ARG A 94 10.20 -5.06 3.48
N LEU A 95 10.66 -5.16 4.73
CA LEU A 95 9.84 -4.89 5.91
C LEU A 95 9.31 -3.45 5.89
N VAL A 96 10.17 -2.47 5.62
CA VAL A 96 9.79 -1.06 5.47
C VAL A 96 8.70 -0.91 4.41
N ARG A 97 8.91 -1.45 3.19
CA ARG A 97 7.88 -1.42 2.14
C ARG A 97 6.54 -2.03 2.57
N VAL A 98 6.57 -3.13 3.31
CA VAL A 98 5.35 -3.77 3.83
C VAL A 98 4.66 -2.87 4.85
N LEU A 99 5.42 -2.25 5.75
CA LEU A 99 4.89 -1.32 6.75
C LEU A 99 4.32 -0.05 6.11
N ASP A 100 4.97 0.49 5.09
CA ASP A 100 4.49 1.66 4.35
C ASP A 100 3.13 1.38 3.71
N VAL A 101 2.98 0.26 3.01
CA VAL A 101 1.71 -0.13 2.39
C VAL A 101 0.63 -0.40 3.45
N ARG A 102 0.99 -0.96 4.60
CA ARG A 102 0.05 -1.15 5.72
C ARG A 102 -0.39 0.18 6.33
N SER A 103 0.53 1.12 6.48
CA SER A 103 0.24 2.47 6.97
C SER A 103 -0.71 3.19 6.02
N GLU A 104 -0.42 3.16 4.72
CA GLU A 104 -1.29 3.74 3.69
C GLU A 104 -2.69 3.09 3.68
N LEU A 105 -2.76 1.77 3.85
CA LEU A 105 -4.02 1.04 3.97
C LEU A 105 -4.82 1.48 5.19
N ALA A 106 -4.17 1.65 6.35
CA ALA A 106 -4.82 2.11 7.57
C ALA A 106 -5.33 3.55 7.44
N ALA A 107 -4.52 4.44 6.86
CA ALA A 107 -4.90 5.83 6.62
C ALA A 107 -6.10 5.93 5.65
N THR A 108 -6.06 5.21 4.53
CA THR A 108 -7.18 5.17 3.57
C THR A 108 -8.45 4.59 4.18
N GLN A 109 -8.33 3.58 5.04
CA GLN A 109 -9.47 3.02 5.77
C GLN A 109 -10.08 4.03 6.75
N SER A 110 -9.25 4.77 7.49
CA SER A 110 -9.71 5.84 8.39
C SER A 110 -10.48 6.94 7.64
N VAL A 111 -9.96 7.35 6.47
CA VAL A 111 -10.63 8.33 5.60
C VAL A 111 -11.96 7.79 5.07
N LEU A 112 -12.04 6.50 4.72
CA LEU A 112 -13.30 5.86 4.32
C LEU A 112 -14.35 5.87 5.43
N ASP A 113 -13.94 5.52 6.65
CA ASP A 113 -14.85 5.47 7.79
C ASP A 113 -15.32 6.88 8.19
N SER A 114 -14.43 7.87 8.08
CA SER A 114 -14.80 9.29 8.21
C SER A 114 -15.85 9.71 7.16
N ASN A 115 -15.64 9.40 5.88
CA ASN A 115 -16.62 9.70 4.82
C ASN A 115 -17.96 8.98 5.03
N ARG A 116 -17.95 7.74 5.52
CA ARG A 116 -19.18 7.02 5.88
C ARG A 116 -19.95 7.72 7.01
N SER A 117 -19.23 8.22 8.01
CA SER A 117 -19.85 8.97 9.11
C SER A 117 -20.46 10.29 8.62
N LEU A 118 -19.76 11.02 7.73
CA LEU A 118 -20.24 12.25 7.14
C LEU A 118 -21.45 12.01 6.24
N LEU A 119 -21.43 10.94 5.43
CA LEU A 119 -22.57 10.55 4.60
C LEU A 119 -23.83 10.30 5.45
N LYS A 120 -23.71 9.61 6.59
CA LYS A 120 -24.84 9.39 7.50
C LYS A 120 -25.40 10.71 8.06
N ARG A 121 -24.52 11.64 8.45
CA ARG A 121 -24.95 12.96 8.93
C ARG A 121 -25.66 13.75 7.85
N GLU A 122 -25.14 13.74 6.62
CA GLU A 122 -25.77 14.44 5.51
C GLU A 122 -27.11 13.83 5.10
N LEU A 123 -27.26 12.50 5.17
CA LEU A 123 -28.56 11.86 4.95
C LEU A 123 -29.58 12.27 6.03
N ALA A 124 -29.20 12.27 7.30
CA ALA A 124 -30.07 12.74 8.38
C ALA A 124 -30.40 14.24 8.25
N ARG A 125 -29.43 15.06 7.86
CA ARG A 125 -29.64 16.49 7.59
C ARG A 125 -30.62 16.69 6.44
N LYS A 126 -30.48 15.93 5.36
CA LYS A 126 -31.39 15.96 4.22
C LYS A 126 -32.83 15.65 4.66
N GLU A 127 -33.02 14.59 5.45
CA GLU A 127 -34.35 14.23 5.99
C GLU A 127 -34.93 15.35 6.85
N ALA A 128 -34.14 15.96 7.74
CA ALA A 128 -34.57 17.09 8.55
C ALA A 128 -34.98 18.32 7.71
N LEU A 129 -34.21 18.65 6.67
CA LEU A 129 -34.55 19.75 5.76
C LEU A 129 -35.83 19.45 4.95
N GLU A 130 -36.07 18.19 4.59
CA GLU A 130 -37.32 17.78 3.93
C GLU A 130 -38.53 17.94 4.89
N THR A 131 -38.36 17.63 6.18
CA THR A 131 -39.40 17.87 7.20
C THR A 131 -39.65 19.36 7.41
N ASP A 132 -38.60 20.19 7.43
CA ASP A 132 -38.73 21.65 7.59
C ASP A 132 -39.50 22.28 6.42
N ILE A 133 -39.24 21.86 5.19
CA ILE A 133 -40.00 22.31 4.02
C ILE A 133 -41.48 21.92 4.15
N ALA A 134 -41.76 20.69 4.62
CA ALA A 134 -43.13 20.25 4.83
C ALA A 134 -43.84 21.07 5.92
N GLU A 135 -43.15 21.41 7.00
CA GLU A 135 -43.66 22.25 8.08
C GLU A 135 -43.94 23.67 7.60
N ILE A 136 -43.01 24.31 6.89
CA ILE A 136 -43.21 25.65 6.31
C ILE A 136 -44.43 25.68 5.38
N LYS A 137 -44.65 24.62 4.59
CA LYS A 137 -45.84 24.51 3.75
C LYS A 137 -47.13 24.34 4.57
N ARG A 138 -47.09 23.62 5.68
CA ARG A 138 -48.24 23.46 6.59
C ARG A 138 -48.58 24.79 7.26
N THR A 139 -47.59 25.50 7.78
CA THR A 139 -47.80 26.83 8.41
C THR A 139 -48.33 27.84 7.41
N ARG A 140 -47.82 27.86 6.18
CA ARG A 140 -48.35 28.70 5.08
C ARG A 140 -49.83 28.41 4.78
N LYS A 141 -50.21 27.13 4.73
CA LYS A 141 -51.63 26.75 4.54
C LYS A 141 -52.51 27.17 5.72
N ALA A 142 -52.03 26.99 6.94
CA ALA A 142 -52.74 27.41 8.15
C ALA A 142 -52.92 28.94 8.18
N GLN A 143 -51.87 29.71 7.89
CA GLN A 143 -51.95 31.17 7.76
C GLN A 143 -52.96 31.60 6.70
N GLY A 144 -52.97 30.94 5.53
CA GLY A 144 -53.95 31.20 4.49
C GLY A 144 -55.39 30.93 4.96
N ALA A 145 -55.61 29.84 5.70
CA ALA A 145 -56.92 29.52 6.28
C ALA A 145 -57.34 30.56 7.33
N THR A 146 -56.46 30.96 8.26
CA THR A 146 -56.76 32.02 9.23
C THR A 146 -57.10 33.33 8.52
N THR A 147 -56.37 33.68 7.46
CA THR A 147 -56.64 34.89 6.64
C THR A 147 -58.01 34.86 5.97
N LEU A 148 -58.55 33.69 5.65
CA LEU A 148 -59.88 33.57 5.03
C LEU A 148 -61.01 33.67 6.07
N TRP A 149 -60.82 33.17 7.28
CA TRP A 149 -61.89 32.99 8.27
C TRP A 149 -61.90 34.06 9.37
N GLU A 150 -60.79 34.77 9.58
CA GLU A 150 -60.66 35.73 10.67
C GLU A 150 -61.20 37.13 10.27
N PRO A 151 -62.06 37.73 11.11
CA PRO A 151 -62.51 39.11 10.92
C PRO A 151 -61.34 40.09 10.87
N VAL A 152 -61.42 41.09 9.98
CA VAL A 152 -60.32 42.02 9.67
C VAL A 152 -59.77 42.73 10.92
N ALA A 153 -60.63 43.06 11.90
CA ALA A 153 -60.22 43.71 13.15
C ALA A 153 -59.29 42.84 14.02
N VAL A 154 -59.57 41.53 14.11
CA VAL A 154 -58.76 40.58 14.88
C VAL A 154 -57.43 40.31 14.16
N ARG A 155 -57.47 40.23 12.83
CA ARG A 155 -56.28 40.04 12.00
C ARG A 155 -55.27 41.18 12.17
N ARG A 156 -55.72 42.44 12.14
CA ARG A 156 -54.83 43.60 12.34
C ARG A 156 -54.18 43.59 13.71
N PHE A 157 -54.95 43.30 14.76
CA PHE A 157 -54.44 43.15 16.11
C PHE A 157 -53.40 42.01 16.21
N HIS A 158 -53.66 40.86 15.59
CA HIS A 158 -52.69 39.77 15.53
C HIS A 158 -51.43 40.13 14.72
N GLN A 159 -51.56 40.84 13.59
CA GLN A 159 -50.39 41.28 12.81
C GLN A 159 -49.52 42.24 13.62
N ASP A 160 -50.12 43.23 14.29
CA ASP A 160 -49.41 44.20 15.12
C ASP A 160 -48.66 43.55 16.31
N ILE A 161 -49.13 42.38 16.78
CA ILE A 161 -48.54 41.64 17.90
C ILE A 161 -47.54 40.56 17.43
N VAL A 162 -47.84 39.85 16.34
CA VAL A 162 -47.15 38.61 15.95
C VAL A 162 -46.15 38.81 14.81
N GLU A 163 -46.32 39.80 13.92
CA GLU A 163 -45.42 40.03 12.78
C GLU A 163 -44.08 40.72 13.15
N GLN A 164 -43.50 40.38 14.31
CA GLN A 164 -42.15 40.81 14.68
C GLN A 164 -41.03 40.02 13.97
N SER A 165 -41.35 39.03 13.13
CA SER A 165 -40.34 38.30 12.37
C SER A 165 -39.96 39.04 11.09
N SER A 166 -38.71 39.52 11.01
CA SER A 166 -38.17 40.23 9.84
C SER A 166 -38.00 39.38 8.57
N VAL A 167 -38.21 38.07 8.65
CA VAL A 167 -37.99 37.11 7.54
C VAL A 167 -39.31 36.49 7.11
N THR A 168 -39.67 36.66 5.84
CA THR A 168 -40.88 36.07 5.25
C THR A 168 -40.77 34.54 5.17
N SER A 169 -41.91 33.85 5.23
CA SER A 169 -41.98 32.38 5.10
C SER A 169 -41.41 31.89 3.76
N GLU A 170 -41.52 32.69 2.70
CA GLU A 170 -40.94 32.40 1.38
C GLU A 170 -39.42 32.47 1.36
N SER A 171 -38.83 33.47 2.04
CA SER A 171 -37.38 33.57 2.19
C SER A 171 -36.82 32.38 2.97
N ARG A 172 -37.50 31.99 4.06
CA ARG A 172 -37.14 30.80 4.85
C ARG A 172 -37.24 29.52 4.01
N GLU A 173 -38.30 29.35 3.21
CA GLU A 173 -38.43 28.19 2.32
C GLU A 173 -37.30 28.15 1.28
N MET A 174 -36.94 29.30 0.69
CA MET A 174 -35.85 29.41 -0.27
C MET A 174 -34.49 29.04 0.35
N GLN A 175 -34.22 29.51 1.57
CA GLN A 175 -33.03 29.15 2.33
C GLN A 175 -32.95 27.63 2.55
N VAL A 176 -33.99 27.02 3.12
CA VAL A 176 -34.01 25.57 3.40
C VAL A 176 -33.84 24.75 2.10
N ARG A 177 -34.48 25.18 1.00
CA ARG A 177 -34.27 24.54 -0.32
C ARG A 177 -32.83 24.64 -0.82
N SER A 178 -32.16 25.77 -0.58
CA SER A 178 -30.76 25.94 -0.96
C SER A 178 -29.84 25.04 -0.12
N GLU A 179 -30.11 24.90 1.17
CA GLU A 179 -29.39 23.97 2.06
C GLU A 179 -29.60 22.52 1.64
N LEU A 180 -30.83 22.16 1.25
CA LEU A 180 -31.13 20.81 0.74
C LEU A 180 -30.32 20.49 -0.51
N ARG A 181 -30.20 21.45 -1.45
CA ARG A 181 -29.35 21.28 -2.64
C ARG A 181 -27.88 21.08 -2.27
N LEU A 182 -27.36 21.84 -1.31
CA LEU A 182 -25.99 21.68 -0.83
C LEU A 182 -25.77 20.30 -0.19
N SER A 183 -26.71 19.84 0.64
CA SER A 183 -26.62 18.52 1.27
C SER A 183 -26.62 17.40 0.21
N LEU A 184 -27.46 17.49 -0.83
CA LEU A 184 -27.44 16.54 -1.95
C LEU A 184 -26.10 16.50 -2.69
N LEU A 185 -25.47 17.66 -2.90
CA LEU A 185 -24.13 17.73 -3.49
C LEU A 185 -23.07 17.08 -2.58
N GLN A 186 -23.15 17.31 -1.28
CA GLN A 186 -22.25 16.71 -0.29
C GLN A 186 -22.44 15.18 -0.21
N ILE A 187 -23.68 14.68 -0.22
CA ILE A 187 -23.99 13.25 -0.32
C ILE A 187 -23.32 12.64 -1.54
N LYS A 188 -23.49 13.25 -2.72
CA LYS A 188 -22.86 12.77 -3.96
C LYS A 188 -21.34 12.76 -3.86
N LYS A 189 -20.74 13.80 -3.28
CA LYS A 189 -19.30 13.89 -3.02
C LYS A 189 -18.82 12.74 -2.14
N HIS A 190 -19.49 12.47 -1.01
CA HIS A 190 -19.10 11.40 -0.09
C HIS A 190 -19.30 10.00 -0.70
N ILE A 191 -20.36 9.78 -1.47
CA ILE A 191 -20.57 8.52 -2.21
C ILE A 191 -19.42 8.26 -3.18
N ASN A 192 -19.04 9.27 -3.96
CA ASN A 192 -17.91 9.16 -4.89
C ASN A 192 -16.60 8.87 -4.14
N ALA A 193 -16.29 9.63 -3.08
CA ALA A 193 -15.11 9.42 -2.26
C ALA A 193 -15.06 8.00 -1.64
N ILE A 194 -16.20 7.45 -1.21
CA ILE A 194 -16.29 6.09 -0.68
C ILE A 194 -16.03 5.06 -1.77
N ARG A 195 -16.57 5.24 -2.97
CA ARG A 195 -16.32 4.34 -4.10
C ARG A 195 -14.84 4.33 -4.46
N ASP A 196 -14.24 5.50 -4.59
CA ASP A 196 -12.84 5.66 -4.99
C ASP A 196 -11.91 5.10 -3.90
N GLY A 197 -12.20 5.40 -2.63
CA GLY A 197 -11.46 4.84 -1.49
C GLY A 197 -11.56 3.31 -1.40
N LYS A 198 -12.73 2.71 -1.70
CA LYS A 198 -12.86 1.23 -1.76
C LYS A 198 -11.96 0.62 -2.84
N GLN A 199 -11.86 1.28 -3.99
CA GLN A 199 -10.98 0.83 -5.07
C GLN A 199 -9.50 0.95 -4.65
N SER A 200 -9.12 2.06 -4.01
CA SER A 200 -7.77 2.23 -3.45
C SER A 200 -7.43 1.18 -2.39
N VAL A 201 -8.36 0.87 -1.48
CA VAL A 201 -8.15 -0.22 -0.50
C VAL A 201 -7.95 -1.56 -1.19
N LYS A 202 -8.69 -1.85 -2.26
CA LYS A 202 -8.53 -3.09 -3.04
C LYS A 202 -7.13 -3.16 -3.69
N THR A 203 -6.66 -2.09 -4.30
CA THR A 203 -5.33 -2.05 -4.94
C THR A 203 -4.21 -2.15 -3.90
N LEU A 204 -4.33 -1.47 -2.76
CA LEU A 204 -3.35 -1.57 -1.66
C LEU A 204 -3.29 -2.98 -1.06
N ARG A 205 -4.44 -3.65 -0.90
CA ARG A 205 -4.47 -5.07 -0.47
C ARG A 205 -3.78 -5.99 -1.48
N GLN A 206 -3.96 -5.78 -2.78
CA GLN A 206 -3.25 -6.53 -3.82
C GLN A 206 -1.74 -6.26 -3.79
N LYS A 207 -1.32 -5.00 -3.61
CA LYS A 207 0.10 -4.65 -3.41
C LYS A 207 0.67 -5.38 -2.19
N LEU A 208 -0.06 -5.39 -1.08
CA LEU A 208 0.36 -6.08 0.14
C LEU A 208 0.47 -7.61 -0.06
N GLN A 209 -0.44 -8.23 -0.81
CA GLN A 209 -0.37 -9.66 -1.15
C GLN A 209 0.89 -9.98 -1.96
N ARG A 210 1.25 -9.15 -2.94
CA ARG A 210 2.49 -9.31 -3.72
C ARG A 210 3.77 -9.17 -2.89
N LEU A 211 3.69 -8.44 -1.77
CA LEU A 211 4.81 -8.23 -0.87
C LEU A 211 4.91 -9.28 0.26
N LYS A 212 3.84 -10.04 0.51
CA LYS A 212 3.86 -11.18 1.45
C LYS A 212 4.66 -12.34 0.86
N PRO A 213 5.37 -13.12 1.70
CA PRO A 213 6.10 -14.31 1.26
C PRO A 213 5.15 -15.41 0.78
#